data_AF-D0NQA8-F1
#
_entry.id   AF-D0NQA8-F1
#
_cell.length_a   1.000
_cell.length_b   1.000
_cell.length_c   1.000
_cell.angle_alpha   90.00
_cell.angle_beta   90.00
_cell.angle_gamma   90.00
#
_symmetry.space_group_name_H-M   'P 1'
#
loop_
_entity.id
_entity.type
_entity.pdbx_description
1 polymer ?
#
loop_
_entity_poly.entity_id
_entity_poly.type
_entity_poly.pdbx_seq_one_letter_code
_entity_poly.pdbx_strand_id
1 'polypeptide(L)'
;MLKGLAGDLSGAGDVCHVMHDFSPCLANPYLLPNESIMFSMQSTKEEFTFTNHALLKIAGSNSTTTRKLTERFDYRNETITSVKFETAGLVDRDCEIKFKIGGKSMSIDVAKAEQADAQDFYKVLEILSRRQIENIRVWEHGCLALKYSSEAMYLTENSGQTLIKQTDDTSSWIGELYKRSHPLCYRDVITAAFQELRLVDKMERFQIRK
;
A
#
# COMPACT_ATOMS: atom_id res chain seq x y z
N MET A 1 19.92 -21.87 -13.25
CA MET A 1 19.96 -21.51 -14.70
C MET A 1 18.96 -22.33 -15.52
N LEU A 2 19.05 -23.67 -15.62
CA LEU A 2 18.07 -24.49 -16.38
C LEU A 2 16.60 -24.31 -15.93
N LYS A 3 16.34 -24.27 -14.62
CA LYS A 3 14.98 -24.02 -14.08
C LYS A 3 14.44 -22.62 -14.39
N GLY A 4 15.31 -21.61 -14.43
CA GLY A 4 14.91 -20.23 -14.75
C GLY A 4 14.60 -20.07 -16.24
N LEU A 5 15.44 -20.63 -17.12
CA LEU A 5 15.18 -20.61 -18.57
C LEU A 5 13.86 -21.28 -18.95
N ALA A 6 13.54 -22.43 -18.33
CA ALA A 6 12.24 -23.08 -18.51
C ALA A 6 11.07 -22.29 -17.89
N GLY A 7 11.29 -21.60 -16.78
CA GLY A 7 10.32 -20.71 -16.13
C GLY A 7 9.99 -19.47 -16.97
N ASP A 8 11.00 -18.83 -17.56
CA ASP A 8 10.83 -17.67 -18.45
C ASP A 8 10.11 -18.06 -19.76
N LEU A 9 10.37 -19.25 -20.31
CA LEU A 9 9.70 -19.75 -21.53
C LEU A 9 8.25 -20.18 -21.28
N SER A 10 7.91 -20.56 -20.04
CA SER A 10 6.57 -21.04 -19.66
C SER A 10 5.71 -19.99 -18.95
N GLY A 11 6.24 -18.81 -18.67
CA GLY A 11 5.59 -17.77 -17.86
C GLY A 11 5.54 -18.08 -16.35
N ALA A 12 5.89 -19.30 -15.94
CA ALA A 12 5.87 -19.72 -14.54
C ALA A 12 6.86 -18.95 -13.65
N GLY A 13 7.88 -18.31 -14.25
CA GLY A 13 8.84 -17.49 -13.53
C GLY A 13 8.28 -16.17 -12.99
N ASP A 14 7.14 -15.72 -13.54
CA ASP A 14 6.46 -14.47 -13.20
C ASP A 14 5.41 -14.65 -12.07
N VAL A 15 4.84 -15.85 -11.92
CA VAL A 15 3.84 -16.17 -10.89
C VAL A 15 4.45 -16.11 -9.50
N CYS A 16 3.91 -15.26 -8.64
CA CYS A 16 4.35 -15.08 -7.27
C CYS A 16 3.72 -16.08 -6.31
N HIS A 17 4.45 -16.36 -5.23
CA HIS A 17 3.99 -17.09 -4.08
C HIS A 17 3.93 -16.19 -2.85
N VAL A 18 2.96 -16.44 -1.98
CA VAL A 18 2.80 -15.75 -0.71
C VAL A 18 3.92 -16.13 0.26
N MET A 19 4.58 -15.12 0.83
CA MET A 19 5.66 -15.33 1.80
C MET A 19 5.08 -15.42 3.21
N HIS A 20 5.17 -16.61 3.82
CA HIS A 20 4.80 -16.81 5.23
C HIS A 20 5.98 -16.65 6.20
N ASP A 21 7.21 -16.77 5.70
CA ASP A 21 8.45 -16.38 6.39
C ASP A 21 9.09 -15.24 5.59
N PHE A 22 9.36 -14.12 6.27
CA PHE A 22 9.95 -12.94 5.64
C PHE A 22 11.48 -12.92 5.69
N SER A 23 12.11 -13.85 6.41
CA SER A 23 13.58 -13.95 6.50
C SER A 23 14.29 -13.99 5.13
N PRO A 24 13.77 -14.70 4.09
CA PRO A 24 14.41 -14.75 2.78
C PRO A 24 14.01 -13.60 1.83
N CYS A 25 13.11 -12.68 2.23
CA CYS A 25 12.69 -11.58 1.36
C CYS A 25 13.87 -10.69 0.97
N LEU A 26 13.97 -10.38 -0.33
CA LEU A 26 14.95 -9.48 -0.90
C LEU A 26 14.78 -8.04 -0.38
N ALA A 27 13.58 -7.69 0.10
CA ALA A 27 13.28 -6.39 0.68
C ALA A 27 14.00 -6.08 2.00
N ASN A 28 14.45 -7.10 2.77
CA ASN A 28 15.01 -6.89 4.11
C ASN A 28 16.15 -5.85 4.19
N PRO A 29 17.15 -5.85 3.28
CA PRO A 29 18.23 -4.86 3.32
C PRO A 29 17.79 -3.43 2.97
N TYR A 30 16.58 -3.25 2.44
CA TYR A 30 16.04 -1.97 1.98
C TYR A 30 14.99 -1.38 2.94
N LEU A 31 14.71 -2.06 4.05
CA LEU A 31 13.83 -1.54 5.10
C LEU A 31 14.48 -0.35 5.79
N LEU A 32 13.71 0.71 5.99
CA LEU A 32 14.11 1.89 6.76
C LEU A 32 13.93 1.64 8.27
N PRO A 33 14.54 2.47 9.14
CA PRO A 33 14.29 2.39 10.58
C PRO A 33 12.78 2.47 10.90
N ASN A 34 12.32 1.57 11.78
CA ASN A 34 10.89 1.39 12.16
C ASN A 34 9.96 0.90 11.03
N GLU A 35 10.52 0.50 9.89
CA GLU A 35 9.81 -0.17 8.82
C GLU A 35 9.86 -1.69 9.01
N SER A 36 8.75 -2.38 8.79
CA SER A 36 8.67 -3.83 8.79
C SER A 36 7.76 -4.32 7.66
N ILE A 37 8.04 -5.52 7.18
CA ILE A 37 7.19 -6.22 6.22
C ILE A 37 5.86 -6.56 6.88
N MET A 38 4.76 -6.25 6.19
CA MET A 38 3.40 -6.59 6.61
C MET A 38 2.89 -7.81 5.84
N PHE A 39 3.16 -7.86 4.53
CA PHE A 39 2.96 -9.03 3.67
C PHE A 39 3.86 -8.92 2.44
N SER A 40 4.18 -10.06 1.82
CA SER A 40 5.05 -10.11 0.65
C SER A 40 4.65 -11.26 -0.28
N MET A 41 4.84 -11.04 -1.57
CA MET A 41 4.66 -12.03 -2.63
C MET A 41 5.94 -12.06 -3.47
N GLN A 42 6.46 -13.25 -3.76
CA GLN A 42 7.74 -13.41 -4.45
C GLN A 42 7.66 -14.50 -5.51
N SER A 43 8.21 -14.20 -6.68
CA SER A 43 8.54 -15.16 -7.75
C SER A 43 10.05 -15.22 -7.95
N THR A 44 10.51 -16.03 -8.90
CA THR A 44 11.94 -16.04 -9.26
C THR A 44 12.41 -14.73 -9.89
N LYS A 45 11.50 -13.99 -10.51
CA LYS A 45 11.81 -12.77 -11.25
C LYS A 45 11.56 -11.51 -10.43
N GLU A 46 10.46 -11.48 -9.67
CA GLU A 46 9.96 -10.28 -9.00
C GLU A 46 9.60 -10.55 -7.53
N GLU A 47 9.71 -9.54 -6.68
CA GLU A 47 9.19 -9.51 -5.32
C GLU A 47 8.38 -8.23 -5.13
N PHE A 48 7.20 -8.37 -4.53
CA PHE A 48 6.32 -7.28 -4.12
C PHE A 48 6.14 -7.35 -2.62
N THR A 49 6.84 -6.47 -1.91
CA THR A 49 6.84 -6.43 -0.44
C THR A 49 6.13 -5.18 0.04
N PHE A 50 5.02 -5.39 0.76
CA PHE A 50 4.22 -4.32 1.35
C PHE A 50 4.63 -4.17 2.81
N THR A 51 5.20 -3.02 3.15
CA THR A 51 5.64 -2.68 4.50
C THR A 51 4.58 -1.83 5.20
N ASN A 52 4.85 -1.38 6.41
CA ASN A 52 4.02 -0.36 7.05
C ASN A 52 4.21 1.05 6.47
N HIS A 53 5.21 1.31 5.62
CA HIS A 53 5.49 2.64 5.05
C HIS A 53 5.30 2.70 3.52
N ALA A 54 5.57 1.60 2.81
CA ALA A 54 5.71 1.62 1.35
C ALA A 54 5.47 0.25 0.71
N LEU A 55 5.25 0.26 -0.60
CA LEU A 55 5.48 -0.90 -1.45
C LEU A 55 6.92 -0.88 -1.98
N LEU A 56 7.64 -1.98 -1.79
CA LEU A 56 8.91 -2.26 -2.44
C LEU A 56 8.68 -3.26 -3.57
N LYS A 57 8.96 -2.86 -4.81
CA LYS A 57 9.00 -3.75 -5.97
C LYS A 57 10.46 -4.04 -6.30
N ILE A 58 10.87 -5.31 -6.24
CA ILE A 58 12.23 -5.75 -6.56
C ILE A 58 12.16 -6.70 -7.75
N ALA A 59 12.64 -6.28 -8.92
CA ALA A 59 12.43 -7.02 -10.16
C ALA A 59 13.71 -7.18 -10.98
N GLY A 60 13.89 -8.37 -11.57
CA GLY A 60 14.93 -8.66 -12.55
C GLY A 60 14.41 -8.58 -13.97
N SER A 61 15.30 -8.34 -14.93
CA SER A 61 14.94 -8.38 -16.35
C SER A 61 14.51 -9.78 -16.84
N ASN A 62 14.88 -10.84 -16.11
CA ASN A 62 14.48 -12.23 -16.34
C ASN A 62 14.63 -13.07 -15.05
N SER A 63 14.20 -14.34 -15.05
CA SER A 63 14.28 -15.23 -13.89
C SER A 63 15.71 -15.67 -13.54
N THR A 64 16.65 -15.57 -14.48
CA THR A 64 18.03 -16.08 -14.31
C THR A 64 19.01 -15.02 -13.82
N THR A 65 18.68 -13.74 -13.98
CA THR A 65 19.56 -12.64 -13.57
C THR A 65 19.55 -12.45 -12.06
N THR A 66 20.73 -12.25 -11.50
CA THR A 66 20.93 -11.85 -10.11
C THR A 66 20.81 -10.34 -9.93
N ARG A 67 20.92 -9.55 -11.01
CA ARG A 67 20.71 -8.10 -10.98
C ARG A 67 19.21 -7.81 -10.89
N LYS A 68 18.80 -7.15 -9.80
CA LYS A 68 17.43 -6.70 -9.55
C LYS A 68 17.39 -5.17 -9.39
N LEU A 69 16.34 -4.53 -9.90
CA LEU A 69 16.01 -3.13 -9.64
C LEU A 69 15.06 -3.07 -8.45
N THR A 70 15.34 -2.19 -7.48
CA THR A 70 14.44 -1.92 -6.35
C THR A 70 13.75 -0.59 -6.58
N GLU A 71 12.43 -0.61 -6.66
CA GLU A 71 11.55 0.57 -6.74
C GLU A 71 10.79 0.68 -5.41
N ARG A 72 10.69 1.90 -4.87
CA ARG A 72 9.98 2.20 -3.62
C ARG A 72 8.84 3.17 -3.88
N PHE A 73 7.67 2.86 -3.34
CA PHE A 73 6.47 3.68 -3.44
C PHE A 73 5.93 3.95 -2.02
N ASP A 74 6.29 5.10 -1.45
CA ASP A 74 5.88 5.48 -0.10
C ASP A 74 4.38 5.84 -0.04
N TYR A 75 3.62 5.18 0.82
CA TYR A 75 2.18 5.39 0.95
C TYR A 75 1.80 6.82 1.38
N ARG A 76 2.74 7.55 1.97
CA ARG A 76 2.53 8.96 2.33
C ARG A 76 2.29 9.84 1.10
N ASN A 77 2.94 9.52 -0.01
CA ASN A 77 2.98 10.35 -1.21
C ASN A 77 2.29 9.66 -2.40
N GLU A 78 2.34 8.33 -2.44
CA GLU A 78 1.82 7.53 -3.54
C GLU A 78 0.54 6.83 -3.11
N THR A 79 -0.60 7.37 -3.55
CA THR A 79 -1.92 6.83 -3.19
C THR A 79 -2.24 5.59 -4.01
N ILE A 80 -2.70 4.54 -3.32
CA ILE A 80 -3.22 3.34 -3.96
C ILE A 80 -4.63 3.63 -4.47
N THR A 81 -4.93 3.28 -5.71
CA THR A 81 -6.25 3.43 -6.32
C THR A 81 -6.56 2.29 -7.28
N SER A 82 -7.82 2.19 -7.72
CA SER A 82 -8.25 1.25 -8.76
C SER A 82 -7.89 -0.20 -8.45
N VAL A 83 -8.06 -0.63 -7.19
CA VAL A 83 -7.75 -1.98 -6.74
C VAL A 83 -8.77 -2.95 -7.35
N LYS A 84 -8.27 -4.01 -7.98
CA LYS A 84 -9.05 -5.04 -8.66
C LYS A 84 -8.45 -6.42 -8.35
N PHE A 85 -9.31 -7.42 -8.44
CA PHE A 85 -8.94 -8.82 -8.30
C PHE A 85 -9.52 -9.61 -9.46
N GLU A 86 -8.71 -10.48 -10.05
CA GLU A 86 -9.09 -11.41 -11.10
C GLU A 86 -8.89 -12.83 -10.57
N THR A 87 -9.99 -13.58 -10.45
CA THR A 87 -9.95 -14.97 -9.95
C THR A 87 -9.38 -15.90 -11.01
N ALA A 88 -8.73 -16.98 -10.58
CA ALA A 88 -8.30 -18.02 -11.50
C ALA A 88 -9.51 -18.75 -12.12
N GLY A 89 -9.54 -18.88 -13.45
CA GLY A 89 -10.46 -19.76 -14.14
C GLY A 89 -10.17 -21.24 -13.89
N LEU A 90 -10.95 -22.12 -14.52
CA LEU A 90 -10.83 -23.58 -14.29
C LEU A 90 -9.43 -24.11 -14.64
N VAL A 91 -8.85 -23.63 -15.73
CA VAL A 91 -7.58 -24.10 -16.32
C VAL A 91 -6.38 -23.21 -15.92
N ASP A 92 -6.64 -22.00 -15.44
CA ASP A 92 -5.60 -21.02 -15.10
C ASP A 92 -4.79 -21.47 -13.88
N ARG A 93 -3.54 -20.99 -13.81
CA ARG A 93 -2.57 -21.37 -12.77
C ARG A 93 -2.44 -20.34 -11.66
N ASP A 94 -2.97 -19.15 -11.89
CA ASP A 94 -2.83 -17.97 -11.08
C ASP A 94 -4.15 -17.18 -11.02
N CYS A 95 -4.25 -16.38 -9.97
CA CYS A 95 -5.17 -15.26 -9.86
C CYS A 95 -4.34 -13.97 -9.86
N GLU A 96 -4.94 -12.82 -10.15
CA GLU A 96 -4.19 -11.59 -10.35
C GLU A 96 -4.74 -10.44 -9.50
N ILE A 97 -3.84 -9.72 -8.81
CA ILE A 97 -4.14 -8.47 -8.11
C ILE A 97 -3.66 -7.30 -8.98
N LYS A 98 -4.56 -6.35 -9.28
CA LYS A 98 -4.26 -5.15 -10.07
C LYS A 98 -4.55 -3.89 -9.27
N PHE A 99 -3.68 -2.90 -9.32
CA PHE A 99 -3.93 -1.58 -8.72
C PHE A 99 -3.05 -0.52 -9.35
N LYS A 100 -3.30 0.75 -9.03
CA LYS A 100 -2.38 1.85 -9.28
C LYS A 100 -1.81 2.34 -7.97
N ILE A 101 -0.54 2.71 -7.94
CA ILE A 101 0.08 3.40 -6.83
C ILE A 101 0.78 4.64 -7.39
N GLY A 102 0.23 5.81 -7.05
CA GLY A 102 0.57 7.05 -7.72
C GLY A 102 0.40 6.98 -9.23
N GLY A 103 1.49 7.23 -9.96
CA GLY A 103 1.53 7.17 -11.43
C GLY A 103 1.72 5.77 -12.03
N LYS A 104 1.99 4.74 -11.21
CA LYS A 104 2.38 3.40 -11.70
C LYS A 104 1.22 2.41 -11.60
N SER A 105 1.02 1.62 -12.66
CA SER A 105 0.11 0.46 -12.62
C SER A 105 0.87 -0.79 -12.21
N MET A 106 0.28 -1.57 -11.32
CA MET A 106 0.79 -2.84 -10.80
C MET A 106 -0.16 -3.98 -11.19
N SER A 107 0.45 -5.10 -11.56
CA SER A 107 -0.17 -6.41 -11.82
C SER A 107 0.68 -7.43 -11.10
N ILE A 108 0.05 -8.26 -10.27
CA ILE A 108 0.74 -9.31 -9.51
C ILE A 108 -0.03 -10.60 -9.71
N ASP A 109 0.54 -11.50 -10.48
CA ASP A 109 0.06 -12.87 -10.62
C ASP A 109 0.46 -13.67 -9.37
N VAL A 110 -0.50 -14.32 -8.74
CA VAL A 110 -0.33 -15.12 -7.52
C VAL A 110 -0.83 -16.52 -7.79
N ALA A 111 -0.08 -17.53 -7.35
CA ALA A 111 -0.45 -18.93 -7.55
C ALA A 111 -1.89 -19.22 -7.09
N LYS A 112 -2.66 -19.90 -7.94
CA LYS A 112 -4.09 -20.23 -7.70
C LYS A 112 -4.32 -20.97 -6.37
N ALA A 113 -3.35 -21.76 -5.94
CA ALA A 113 -3.41 -22.47 -4.65
C ALA A 113 -3.49 -21.51 -3.44
N GLU A 114 -3.04 -20.27 -3.61
CA GLU A 114 -2.95 -19.23 -2.58
C GLU A 114 -3.99 -18.11 -2.84
N GLN A 115 -5.01 -18.37 -3.66
CA GLN A 115 -6.02 -17.37 -4.03
C GLN A 115 -6.73 -16.78 -2.81
N ALA A 116 -6.93 -17.55 -1.74
CA ALA A 116 -7.54 -17.04 -0.51
C ALA A 116 -6.69 -15.95 0.15
N ASP A 117 -5.37 -16.16 0.25
CA ASP A 117 -4.45 -15.15 0.79
C ASP A 117 -4.39 -13.92 -0.14
N ALA A 118 -4.37 -14.15 -1.46
CA ALA A 118 -4.40 -13.07 -2.45
C ALA A 118 -5.69 -12.23 -2.36
N GLN A 119 -6.83 -12.85 -2.09
CA GLN A 119 -8.10 -12.15 -1.86
C GLN A 119 -8.04 -11.30 -0.59
N ASP A 120 -7.39 -11.76 0.47
CA ASP A 120 -7.20 -10.97 1.68
C ASP A 120 -6.26 -9.79 1.44
N PHE A 121 -5.17 -9.98 0.68
CA PHE A 121 -4.30 -8.88 0.25
C PHE A 121 -5.05 -7.85 -0.60
N TYR A 122 -5.91 -8.29 -1.52
CA TYR A 122 -6.80 -7.39 -2.26
C TYR A 122 -7.66 -6.54 -1.32
N LYS A 123 -8.32 -7.15 -0.33
CA LYS A 123 -9.17 -6.42 0.63
C LYS A 123 -8.35 -5.43 1.48
N VAL A 124 -7.16 -5.83 1.93
CA VAL A 124 -6.24 -4.96 2.68
C VAL A 124 -5.80 -3.76 1.83
N LEU A 125 -5.47 -3.97 0.56
CA LEU A 125 -5.11 -2.88 -0.35
C LEU A 125 -6.28 -1.93 -0.61
N GLU A 126 -7.50 -2.44 -0.74
CA GLU A 126 -8.71 -1.63 -0.88
C GLU A 126 -8.98 -0.80 0.39
N ILE A 127 -8.82 -1.39 1.58
CA ILE A 127 -8.95 -0.66 2.85
C ILE A 127 -7.88 0.43 2.98
N LEU A 128 -6.63 0.11 2.65
CA LEU A 128 -5.53 1.08 2.65
C LEU A 128 -5.78 2.22 1.67
N SER A 129 -6.24 1.91 0.46
CA SER A 129 -6.63 2.90 -0.56
C SER A 129 -7.70 3.86 -0.04
N ARG A 130 -8.78 3.33 0.56
CA ARG A 130 -9.84 4.15 1.16
C ARG A 130 -9.30 5.06 2.23
N ARG A 131 -8.44 4.55 3.12
CA ARG A 131 -7.83 5.37 4.16
C ARG A 131 -6.96 6.49 3.58
N GLN A 132 -6.15 6.22 2.56
CA GLN A 132 -5.34 7.26 1.89
C GLN A 132 -6.22 8.33 1.23
N ILE A 133 -7.35 7.94 0.62
CA ILE A 133 -8.30 8.90 0.03
C ILE A 133 -8.99 9.75 1.10
N GLU A 134 -9.42 9.15 2.22
CA GLU A 134 -9.98 9.87 3.37
C GLU A 134 -8.99 10.90 3.91
N ASN A 135 -7.74 10.48 4.05
CA ASN A 135 -6.60 11.29 4.46
C ASN A 135 -6.39 12.53 3.55
N ILE A 136 -6.44 12.34 2.22
CA ILE A 136 -6.38 13.44 1.26
C ILE A 136 -7.56 14.41 1.44
N ARG A 137 -8.78 13.90 1.64
CA ARG A 137 -9.96 14.76 1.88
C ARG A 137 -9.82 15.58 3.16
N VAL A 138 -9.27 15.00 4.23
CA VAL A 138 -9.00 15.72 5.49
C VAL A 138 -8.03 16.88 5.24
N TRP A 139 -6.98 16.66 4.45
CA TRP A 139 -6.05 17.70 4.05
C TRP A 139 -6.74 18.81 3.23
N GLU A 140 -7.50 18.45 2.20
CA GLU A 140 -8.23 19.40 1.35
C GLU A 140 -9.21 20.25 2.17
N HIS A 141 -9.98 19.63 3.05
CA HIS A 141 -10.89 20.33 3.95
C HIS A 141 -10.15 21.28 4.89
N GLY A 142 -9.01 20.87 5.45
CA GLY A 142 -8.23 21.73 6.32
C GLY A 142 -7.60 22.93 5.58
N CYS A 143 -7.13 22.73 4.35
CA CYS A 143 -6.65 23.83 3.49
C CYS A 143 -7.78 24.84 3.17
N LEU A 144 -8.98 24.34 2.84
CA LEU A 144 -10.16 25.19 2.60
C LEU A 144 -10.59 25.95 3.86
N ALA A 145 -10.65 25.26 5.00
CA ALA A 145 -11.00 25.87 6.28
C ALA A 145 -10.01 26.97 6.67
N LEU A 146 -8.72 26.74 6.47
CA LEU A 146 -7.68 27.74 6.71
C LEU A 146 -7.86 28.97 5.81
N LYS A 147 -8.10 28.76 4.50
CA LYS A 147 -8.34 29.84 3.54
C LYS A 147 -9.53 30.71 3.97
N TYR A 148 -10.70 30.10 4.21
CA TYR A 148 -11.90 30.85 4.58
C TYR A 148 -11.78 31.53 5.95
N SER A 149 -11.06 30.93 6.89
CA SER A 149 -10.80 31.56 8.19
C SER A 149 -9.91 32.80 8.03
N SER A 150 -8.88 32.73 7.18
CA SER A 150 -8.02 33.87 6.87
C SER A 150 -8.80 35.02 6.21
N GLU A 151 -9.70 34.71 5.26
CA GLU A 151 -10.56 35.70 4.60
C GLU A 151 -11.51 36.37 5.61
N ALA A 152 -12.13 35.59 6.49
CA ALA A 152 -13.01 36.10 7.54
C ALA A 152 -12.28 37.02 8.54
N MET A 153 -11.07 36.65 8.96
CA MET A 153 -10.27 37.47 9.90
C MET A 153 -9.83 38.80 9.28
N TYR A 154 -9.43 38.79 8.01
CA TYR A 154 -9.06 40.02 7.29
C TYR A 154 -10.21 41.03 7.22
N LEU A 155 -11.47 40.56 7.10
CA LEU A 155 -12.65 41.41 7.12
C LEU A 155 -12.92 42.06 8.50
N THR A 156 -12.40 41.49 9.58
CA THR A 156 -12.65 41.93 10.96
C THR A 156 -11.54 42.75 11.60
N GLU A 157 -10.26 42.51 11.28
CA GLU A 157 -9.11 43.24 11.84
C GLU A 157 -8.40 44.05 10.76
N ASN A 158 -8.69 45.35 10.68
CA ASN A 158 -8.06 46.28 9.72
C ASN A 158 -6.73 46.88 10.24
N SER A 159 -6.10 46.27 11.25
CA SER A 159 -5.02 46.90 12.04
C SER A 159 -3.61 46.37 11.77
N GLY A 160 -3.45 45.27 11.03
CA GLY A 160 -2.14 44.71 10.64
C GLY A 160 -1.23 44.30 11.81
N GLN A 161 -1.72 44.32 13.05
CA GLN A 161 -0.91 43.98 14.22
C GLN A 161 -0.89 42.46 14.44
N THR A 162 0.34 41.94 14.43
CA THR A 162 0.78 40.54 14.69
C THR A 162 0.79 39.54 13.53
N LEU A 163 1.06 40.00 12.30
CA LEU A 163 1.26 39.15 11.10
C LEU A 163 2.26 37.99 11.31
N ILE A 164 3.36 38.23 12.05
CA ILE A 164 4.40 37.21 12.32
C ILE A 164 3.82 36.06 13.15
N LYS A 165 3.15 36.36 14.27
CA LYS A 165 2.56 35.34 15.15
C LYS A 165 1.49 34.52 14.43
N GLN A 166 0.60 35.19 13.68
CA GLN A 166 -0.44 34.51 12.90
C GLN A 166 0.16 33.58 11.83
N THR A 167 1.27 34.00 11.22
CA THR A 167 2.00 33.17 10.24
C THR A 167 2.59 31.93 10.90
N ASP A 168 3.25 32.08 12.05
CA ASP A 168 3.88 30.97 12.79
C ASP A 168 2.83 29.97 13.30
N ASP A 169 1.72 30.46 13.87
CA ASP A 169 0.62 29.64 14.35
C ASP A 169 -0.04 28.86 13.19
N THR A 170 -0.25 29.53 12.05
CA THR A 170 -0.82 28.92 10.83
C THR A 170 0.11 27.85 10.26
N SER A 171 1.41 28.15 10.15
CA SER A 171 2.43 27.24 9.65
C SER A 171 2.54 25.99 10.53
N SER A 172 2.51 26.17 11.84
CA SER A 172 2.50 25.07 12.81
C SER A 172 1.24 24.22 12.66
N TRP A 173 0.07 24.84 12.57
CA TRP A 173 -1.21 24.14 12.44
C TRP A 173 -1.29 23.32 11.14
N ILE A 174 -0.89 23.90 10.00
CA ILE A 174 -0.92 23.19 8.71
C ILE A 174 0.11 22.07 8.67
N GLY A 175 1.28 22.25 9.29
CA GLY A 175 2.28 21.19 9.46
C GLY A 175 1.75 20.00 10.26
N GLU A 176 1.05 20.27 11.37
CA GLU A 176 0.41 19.22 12.17
C GLU A 176 -0.77 18.57 11.44
N LEU A 177 -1.55 19.33 10.67
CA LEU A 177 -2.58 18.75 9.80
C LEU A 177 -1.95 17.76 8.81
N TYR A 178 -0.88 18.14 8.14
CA TYR A 178 -0.20 17.29 7.17
C TYR A 178 0.33 16.01 7.81
N LYS A 179 0.90 16.07 9.03
CA LYS A 179 1.36 14.87 9.75
C LYS A 179 0.22 13.91 10.06
N ARG A 180 -0.94 14.42 10.48
CA ARG A 180 -2.12 13.61 10.81
C ARG A 180 -2.80 13.03 9.58
N SER A 181 -2.90 13.82 8.51
CA SER A 181 -3.58 13.42 7.28
C SER A 181 -2.68 12.60 6.36
N HIS A 182 -1.36 12.72 6.44
CA HIS A 182 -0.42 11.91 5.66
C HIS A 182 0.57 11.22 6.59
N PRO A 183 0.12 10.21 7.35
CA PRO A 183 0.99 9.48 8.25
C PRO A 183 2.08 8.76 7.44
N LEU A 184 3.29 8.69 8.01
CA LEU A 184 4.38 7.90 7.42
C LEU A 184 4.11 6.40 7.57
N CYS A 185 3.39 6.01 8.63
CA CYS A 185 3.17 4.63 9.02
C CYS A 185 1.69 4.26 8.97
N TYR A 186 1.38 3.22 8.21
CA TYR A 186 0.07 2.62 8.03
C TYR A 186 -0.06 1.25 8.74
N ARG A 187 0.86 0.93 9.68
CA ARG A 187 0.88 -0.33 10.42
C ARG A 187 -0.49 -0.66 11.02
N ASP A 188 -1.09 0.28 11.72
CA ASP A 188 -2.35 0.06 12.44
C ASP A 188 -3.49 -0.21 11.48
N VAL A 189 -3.52 0.50 10.34
CA VAL A 189 -4.52 0.32 9.27
C VAL A 189 -4.43 -1.08 8.69
N ILE A 190 -3.23 -1.50 8.30
CA ILE A 190 -2.99 -2.81 7.68
C ILE A 190 -3.24 -3.93 8.69
N THR A 191 -2.79 -3.77 9.93
CA THR A 191 -2.96 -4.78 10.99
C THR A 191 -4.44 -4.96 11.35
N ALA A 192 -5.18 -3.86 11.52
CA ALA A 192 -6.61 -3.90 11.81
C ALA A 192 -7.38 -4.57 10.67
N ALA A 193 -7.05 -4.26 9.41
CA ALA A 193 -7.65 -4.91 8.26
C ALA A 193 -7.49 -6.44 8.30
N PHE A 194 -6.28 -6.96 8.50
CA PHE A 194 -6.07 -8.41 8.63
C PHE A 194 -6.80 -9.02 9.84
N GLN A 195 -6.89 -8.31 10.96
CA GLN A 195 -7.62 -8.79 12.13
C GLN A 195 -9.13 -8.91 11.87
N GLU A 196 -9.72 -7.91 11.23
CA GLU A 196 -11.14 -7.89 10.85
C GLU A 196 -11.47 -9.04 9.89
N LEU A 197 -10.64 -9.26 8.87
CA LEU A 197 -10.82 -10.36 7.91
C LEU A 197 -10.83 -11.72 8.61
N ARG A 198 -9.89 -11.95 9.54
CA ARG A 198 -9.83 -13.19 10.34
C ARG A 198 -11.06 -13.37 11.25
N LEU A 199 -11.68 -12.29 11.72
CA LEU A 199 -12.88 -12.36 12.54
C LEU A 199 -14.10 -12.73 11.69
N VAL A 200 -14.26 -12.13 10.51
CA VAL A 200 -15.32 -12.45 9.54
C VAL A 200 -15.27 -13.93 9.16
N ASP A 201 -14.09 -14.43 8.80
CA ASP A 201 -13.88 -15.85 8.47
C ASP A 201 -14.30 -16.80 9.60
N LYS A 202 -14.01 -16.44 10.85
CA LYS A 202 -14.46 -17.23 12.01
C LYS A 202 -15.98 -17.23 12.13
N MET A 203 -16.62 -16.07 11.99
CA MET A 203 -18.07 -15.93 12.11
C MET A 203 -18.82 -16.72 11.03
N GLU A 204 -18.36 -16.67 9.77
CA GLU A 204 -18.95 -17.44 8.68
C GLU A 204 -18.88 -18.95 8.94
N ARG A 205 -17.74 -19.45 9.44
CA ARG A 205 -17.60 -20.86 9.84
C ARG A 205 -18.53 -21.27 10.96
N PHE A 206 -18.89 -20.36 11.88
CA PHE A 206 -19.89 -20.64 12.92
C PHE A 206 -21.32 -20.68 12.37
N GLN A 207 -21.65 -19.87 11.37
CA GLN A 207 -22.98 -19.84 10.75
C GLN A 207 -23.24 -21.08 9.88
N ILE A 208 -22.23 -21.62 9.22
CA ILE A 208 -22.34 -22.83 8.37
C ILE A 208 -22.51 -24.11 9.21
N ARG A 209 -22.15 -24.08 10.51
CA ARG A 209 -22.25 -25.24 11.44
C ARG A 209 -23.58 -25.33 12.20
N LYS A 210 -24.56 -24.49 11.88
CA LYS A 210 -25.94 -24.58 12.39
C LYS A 210 -26.87 -25.10 11.30
#